data_AF-A0A2A4UF25-F1
#
_entry.id   AF-A0A2A4UF25-F1
#
_cell.length_a   1.000
_cell.length_b   1.000
_cell.length_c   1.000
_cell.angle_alpha   90.00
_cell.angle_beta   90.00
_cell.angle_gamma   90.00
#
_symmetry.space_group_name_H-M   'P 1'
#
loop_
_entity.id
_entity.type
_entity.pdbx_description
1 polymer ?
#
loop_
_entity_poly.entity_id
_entity_poly.type
_entity_poly.pdbx_seq_one_letter_code
_entity_poly.pdbx_strand_id
1 'polypeptide(L)'
;MAFSVNTNAIALSALFNLNTTTRALEKSQTAINTGLKVATAKDNAAIFSIAQKLRADLKGFSAVKQSLDRSISTTDIALAAAGAISDLL
;
A
#
# COMPACT_ATOMS: atom_id res chain seq x y z
N MET A 1 -22.82 8.11 47.11
CA MET A 1 -23.76 7.88 45.99
C MET A 1 -23.47 6.53 45.32
N ALA A 2 -23.56 5.43 46.06
CA ALA A 2 -23.12 4.10 45.60
C ALA A 2 -24.25 3.21 45.05
N PHE A 3 -25.51 3.63 45.18
CA PHE A 3 -26.68 2.87 44.72
C PHE A 3 -27.68 3.81 44.06
N SER A 4 -27.47 4.12 42.78
CA SER A 4 -28.51 4.67 41.91
C SER A 4 -29.13 3.51 41.13
N VAL A 5 -30.44 3.30 41.28
CA VAL A 5 -31.18 2.25 40.54
C VAL A 5 -31.34 2.64 39.06
N ASN A 6 -31.36 3.94 38.77
CA ASN A 6 -31.61 4.48 37.43
C ASN A 6 -30.34 4.67 36.59
N THR A 7 -29.16 4.75 37.21
CA THR A 7 -27.89 4.93 36.49
C THR A 7 -26.80 4.08 37.10
N ASN A 8 -26.42 3.03 36.38
CA ASN A 8 -25.37 2.11 36.78
C ASN A 8 -24.02 2.54 36.17
N ALA A 9 -23.23 3.27 36.95
CA ALA A 9 -21.90 3.75 36.55
C ALA A 9 -20.92 2.60 36.22
N ILE A 10 -21.06 1.43 36.87
CA ILE A 10 -20.22 0.26 36.60
C ILE A 10 -20.55 -0.32 35.22
N ALA A 11 -21.85 -0.42 34.89
CA ALA A 11 -22.29 -0.86 33.56
C ALA A 11 -21.86 0.10 32.45
N LEU A 12 -21.90 1.43 32.70
CA LEU A 12 -21.40 2.43 31.76
C LEU A 12 -19.88 2.32 31.54
N SER A 13 -19.11 2.07 32.60
CA SER A 13 -17.66 1.82 32.49
C SER A 13 -17.36 0.52 31.73
N ALA A 14 -18.13 -0.55 31.98
CA ALA A 14 -18.02 -1.79 31.21
C ALA A 14 -18.36 -1.58 29.73
N LEU A 15 -19.40 -0.80 29.42
CA LEU A 15 -19.76 -0.40 28.05
C LEU A 15 -18.68 0.44 27.37
N PHE A 16 -18.02 1.34 28.11
CA PHE A 16 -16.88 2.09 27.59
C PHE A 16 -15.73 1.15 27.22
N ASN A 17 -15.36 0.26 28.14
CA ASN A 17 -14.32 -0.75 27.89
C ASN A 17 -14.67 -1.64 26.70
N LEU A 18 -15.92 -2.12 26.61
CA LEU A 18 -16.39 -2.90 25.47
C LEU A 18 -16.30 -2.12 24.16
N ASN A 19 -16.72 -0.86 24.13
CA ASN A 19 -16.58 -0.02 22.94
C ASN A 19 -15.11 0.17 22.55
N THR A 20 -14.20 0.34 23.52
CA THR A 20 -12.77 0.45 23.22
C THR A 20 -12.19 -0.84 22.64
N THR A 21 -12.57 -2.00 23.16
CA THR A 21 -12.10 -3.29 22.65
C THR A 21 -12.70 -3.61 21.28
N THR A 22 -13.97 -3.29 21.03
CA THR A 22 -14.60 -3.41 19.71
C THR A 22 -13.88 -2.54 18.67
N ARG A 23 -13.55 -1.29 18.99
CA ARG A 23 -12.78 -0.41 18.08
C ARG A 23 -11.37 -0.96 17.81
N ALA A 24 -10.71 -1.53 18.82
CA ALA A 24 -9.40 -2.15 18.64
C ALA A 24 -9.48 -3.40 17.74
N LEU A 25 -10.53 -4.21 17.89
CA LEU A 25 -10.80 -5.37 17.06
C LEU A 25 -11.04 -4.98 15.60
N GLU A 26 -11.87 -3.96 15.33
CA GLU A 26 -12.10 -3.45 13.97
C GLU A 26 -10.81 -2.99 13.27
N LYS A 27 -9.92 -2.33 14.03
CA LYS A 27 -8.61 -1.92 13.50
C LYS A 27 -7.74 -3.13 13.16
N SER A 28 -7.69 -4.13 14.04
CA SER A 28 -6.96 -5.38 13.80
C SER A 28 -7.51 -6.12 12.58
N GLN A 29 -8.85 -6.23 12.48
CA GLN A 29 -9.52 -6.87 11.35
C GLN A 29 -9.20 -6.16 10.03
N THR A 30 -9.17 -4.83 10.03
CA THR A 30 -8.80 -4.04 8.85
C THR A 30 -7.34 -4.29 8.43
N ALA A 31 -6.42 -4.38 9.40
CA ALA A 31 -5.03 -4.70 9.13
C ALA A 31 -4.86 -6.13 8.57
N ILE A 32 -5.63 -7.11 9.08
CA ILE A 32 -5.64 -8.48 8.58
C ILE A 32 -6.21 -8.52 7.15
N ASN A 33 -7.35 -7.88 6.91
CA ASN A 33 -8.02 -7.90 5.60
C ASN A 33 -7.18 -7.23 4.50
N THR A 34 -6.46 -6.16 4.84
CA THR A 34 -5.62 -5.43 3.87
C THR A 34 -4.20 -5.99 3.77
N GLY A 35 -3.75 -6.76 4.77
CA GLY A 35 -2.36 -7.17 4.93
C GLY A 35 -1.38 -6.01 5.18
N LEU A 36 -1.88 -4.78 5.37
CA LEU A 36 -1.08 -3.58 5.53
C LEU A 36 -1.19 -3.05 6.96
N LYS A 37 -0.04 -2.76 7.58
CA LYS A 37 0.00 -2.10 8.89
C LYS A 37 -0.56 -0.67 8.85
N VAL A 38 -0.46 -0.01 7.69
CA VAL A 38 -1.02 1.32 7.42
C VAL A 38 -1.81 1.23 6.12
N ALA A 39 -3.12 1.02 6.22
CA ALA A 39 -3.99 0.85 5.06
C ALA A 39 -4.49 2.20 4.54
N THR A 40 -4.76 3.15 5.44
CA THR A 40 -5.36 4.44 5.09
C THR A 40 -4.54 5.62 5.60
N ALA A 41 -4.78 6.80 5.03
CA ALA A 41 -4.20 8.05 5.52
C ALA A 41 -4.62 8.39 6.97
N LYS A 42 -5.73 7.82 7.46
CA LYS A 42 -6.19 8.00 8.84
C LYS A 42 -5.34 7.21 9.84
N ASP A 43 -4.74 6.10 9.43
CA ASP A 43 -3.91 5.27 10.31
C ASP A 43 -2.56 5.93 10.59
N ASN A 44 -1.93 6.49 9.53
CA ASN A 44 -0.74 7.33 9.63
C ASN A 44 -0.52 8.09 8.32
N ALA A 45 -0.89 9.37 8.28
CA ALA A 45 -0.79 10.19 7.07
C ALA A 45 0.65 10.33 6.55
N ALA A 46 1.64 10.43 7.44
CA ALA A 46 3.04 10.57 7.07
C ALA A 46 3.55 9.29 6.39
N ILE A 47 3.40 8.12 7.03
CA ILE A 47 3.83 6.84 6.46
C ILE A 47 3.05 6.51 5.18
N PHE A 48 1.74 6.77 5.18
CA PHE A 48 0.92 6.53 3.99
C PHE A 48 1.36 7.40 2.80
N SER A 49 1.68 8.68 3.03
CA SER A 49 2.18 9.57 1.96
C SER A 49 3.55 9.14 1.43
N ILE A 50 4.46 8.71 2.30
CA ILE A 50 5.77 8.16 1.89
C ILE A 50 5.56 6.88 1.09
N ALA A 51 4.70 5.97 1.56
CA ALA A 51 4.39 4.73 0.84
C ALA A 51 3.76 5.00 -0.54
N GLN A 52 2.92 6.03 -0.66
CA GLN A 52 2.37 6.44 -1.96
C GLN A 52 3.45 7.01 -2.89
N LYS A 53 4.36 7.84 -2.39
CA LYS A 53 5.52 8.32 -3.18
C LYS A 53 6.36 7.16 -3.67
N LEU A 54 6.73 6.23 -2.78
CA LEU A 54 7.49 5.04 -3.16
C LEU A 54 6.77 4.17 -4.21
N ARG A 55 5.45 4.00 -4.09
CA ARG A 55 4.65 3.30 -5.12
C ARG A 55 4.65 4.03 -6.47
N ALA A 56 4.65 5.37 -6.46
CA ALA A 56 4.76 6.15 -7.69
C ALA A 56 6.16 6.00 -8.31
N ASP A 57 7.21 6.07 -7.49
CA ASP A 57 8.60 5.91 -7.93
C ASP A 57 8.83 4.52 -8.55
N LEU A 58 8.30 3.45 -7.93
CA LEU A 58 8.36 2.09 -8.47
C LEU A 58 7.66 1.97 -9.84
N LYS A 59 6.51 2.63 -10.02
CA LYS A 59 5.82 2.66 -11.31
C LYS A 59 6.64 3.43 -12.35
N GLY A 60 7.24 4.56 -11.97
CA GLY A 60 8.16 5.31 -12.82
C GLY A 60 9.35 4.47 -13.26
N PHE A 61 10.00 3.78 -12.32
CA PHE A 61 11.11 2.88 -12.59
C PHE A 61 10.71 1.74 -13.54
N SER A 62 9.55 1.14 -13.33
CA SER A 62 9.01 0.10 -14.23
C SER A 62 8.82 0.62 -15.66
N ALA A 63 8.27 1.83 -15.82
CA ALA A 63 8.10 2.45 -17.14
C ALA A 63 9.45 2.76 -17.82
N VAL A 64 10.43 3.27 -17.07
CA VAL A 64 11.80 3.52 -17.56
C VAL A 64 12.45 2.20 -17.99
N LYS A 65 12.35 1.16 -17.16
CA LYS A 65 12.86 -0.18 -17.49
C LYS A 65 12.24 -0.70 -18.78
N GLN A 66 10.91 -0.61 -18.91
CA GLN A 66 10.23 -1.02 -20.13
C GLN A 66 10.72 -0.23 -21.36
N SER A 67 11.05 1.05 -21.20
CA SER A 67 11.63 1.84 -22.29
C SER A 67 13.04 1.41 -22.66
N LEU A 68 13.88 1.11 -21.67
CA LEU A 68 15.22 0.56 -21.89
C LEU A 68 15.16 -0.78 -22.61
N ASP A 69 14.27 -1.68 -22.18
CA ASP A 69 14.07 -3.00 -22.81
C ASP A 69 13.65 -2.84 -24.28
N ARG A 70 12.80 -1.85 -24.60
CA ARG A 70 12.45 -1.52 -26.00
C ARG A 70 13.64 -0.96 -26.78
N SER A 71 14.43 -0.07 -26.19
CA SER A 71 15.61 0.48 -26.88
C SER A 71 16.64 -0.60 -27.20
N ILE A 72 16.84 -1.56 -26.29
CA ILE A 72 17.70 -2.73 -26.50
C ILE A 72 17.15 -3.55 -27.67
N SER A 73 15.87 -3.92 -27.65
CA SER A 73 15.30 -4.73 -28.74
C SER A 73 15.37 -4.05 -30.11
N THR A 74 15.17 -2.73 -30.18
CA THR A 74 15.35 -1.98 -31.43
C THR A 74 16.80 -1.98 -31.91
N THR A 75 17.75 -1.91 -30.98
CA THR A 75 19.19 -1.94 -31.30
C THR A 75 19.62 -3.32 -31.79
N ASP A 76 19.11 -4.38 -31.16
CA ASP A 76 19.36 -5.76 -31.57
C ASP A 76 18.84 -6.03 -32.99
N ILE A 77 17.64 -5.54 -33.31
CA ILE A 77 17.07 -5.64 -34.67
C ILE A 77 17.94 -4.85 -35.66
N ALA A 78 18.36 -3.64 -35.32
CA ALA A 78 19.22 -2.83 -36.17
C ALA A 78 20.58 -3.51 -36.43
N LEU A 79 21.18 -4.12 -35.41
CA LEU A 79 22.43 -4.86 -35.52
C LEU A 79 22.27 -6.10 -36.41
N ALA A 80 21.21 -6.87 -36.23
CA ALA A 80 20.91 -8.04 -37.08
C ALA A 80 20.70 -7.64 -38.55
N ALA A 81 19.97 -6.55 -38.80
CA ALA A 81 19.77 -6.01 -40.14
C ALA A 81 21.08 -5.51 -40.77
N ALA A 82 21.93 -4.82 -40.00
CA ALA A 82 23.24 -4.37 -40.46
C ALA A 82 24.17 -5.55 -40.81
N GLY A 83 24.15 -6.63 -40.02
CA GLY A 83 24.87 -7.86 -40.32
C GLY A 83 24.42 -8.49 -41.63
N ALA A 84 23.11 -8.59 -41.85
CA ALA A 84 22.55 -9.13 -43.09
C ALA A 84 22.92 -8.29 -44.33
N ILE A 85 23.00 -6.96 -44.20
CA ILE A 85 23.46 -6.08 -45.28
C ILE A 85 24.96 -6.29 -45.54
N SER A 86 25.77 -6.42 -44.48
CA SER A 86 27.21 -6.64 -44.61
C SER A 86 27.56 -7.99 -45.24
N ASP A 87 26.76 -9.03 -45.03
CA ASP A 87 26.95 -10.35 -45.68
C ASP A 87 26.58 -10.33 -47.17
N LEU A 88 25.78 -9.35 -47.60
CA LEU A 88 25.29 -9.20 -48.98
C LEU A 88 26.22 -8.35 -49.86
N LEU A 89 27.08 -7.54 -49.23
CA LEU A 89 28.13 -6.73 -49.87
C LEU A 89 29.44 -7.51 -50.00
#